data_AF-A0A5C9CNS3-F1
#
_entry.id   AF-A0A5C9CNS3-F1
#
_cell.length_a   1.000
_cell.length_b   1.000
_cell.length_c   1.000
_cell.angle_alpha   90.00
_cell.angle_beta   90.00
_cell.angle_gamma   90.00
#
_symmetry.space_group_name_H-M   'P 1'
#
loop_
_entity.id
_entity.type
_entity.pdbx_description
1 polymer ?
#
loop_
_entity_poly.entity_id
_entity_poly.type
_entity_poly.pdbx_seq_one_letter_code
_entity_poly.pdbx_strand_id
1 'polypeptide(L)'
;MNTERITDFAKFLEKQLLPGIDELEKLSDGNRKHVQKLVYTNLVDRFDNLVDKLILDNCREEQLVSKAFDGNDKPVTESDLIKLLLNSADLQSALDTRLQDKLRLSVLRQRHSRKLSSLLGLSSDIGEFDKKPRVNPSTGEIAESFKIQIKTMPHSICGYADWLYSRRNAIVHGAGVSVFLENDKVQIKKLYNVDTKKTFKISTSSIRLASTYYRAVCDLMK
;
A
#
# COMPACT_ATOMS: atom_id res chain seq x y z
N MET A 1 5.83 -16.63 3.62
CA MET A 1 5.98 -15.16 3.67
C MET A 1 6.90 -14.67 4.81
N ASN A 2 7.95 -13.90 4.49
CA ASN A 2 8.73 -13.10 5.44
C ASN A 2 7.91 -11.87 5.91
N THR A 3 7.78 -11.72 7.23
CA THR A 3 6.93 -10.71 7.90
C THR A 3 7.73 -9.74 8.78
N GLU A 4 9.07 -9.79 8.78
CA GLU A 4 9.91 -8.98 9.69
C GLU A 4 9.60 -7.48 9.58
N ARG A 5 9.46 -6.97 8.35
CA ARG A 5 9.15 -5.56 8.09
C ARG A 5 7.78 -5.12 8.60
N ILE A 6 6.82 -6.05 8.71
CA ILE A 6 5.49 -5.77 9.27
C ILE A 6 5.66 -5.43 10.75
N THR A 7 6.50 -6.18 11.46
CA THR A 7 6.81 -5.93 12.87
C THR A 7 7.47 -4.56 13.06
N ASP A 8 8.40 -4.18 12.20
CA ASP A 8 9.07 -2.88 12.30
C ASP A 8 8.14 -1.70 11.97
N PHE A 9 7.28 -1.86 10.97
CA PHE A 9 6.26 -0.85 10.69
C PHE A 9 5.27 -0.71 11.84
N ALA A 10 4.84 -1.82 12.45
CA ALA A 10 4.02 -1.81 13.67
C ALA A 10 4.71 -1.06 14.82
N LYS A 11 6.00 -1.33 15.08
CA LYS A 11 6.78 -0.58 16.08
C LYS A 11 6.82 0.92 15.76
N PHE A 12 6.98 1.30 14.49
CA PHE A 12 6.93 2.70 14.08
C PHE A 12 5.58 3.35 14.42
N LEU A 13 4.46 2.67 14.13
CA LEU A 13 3.12 3.20 14.46
C LEU A 13 2.98 3.45 15.97
N GLU A 14 3.35 2.48 16.81
CA GLU A 14 3.20 2.55 18.27
C GLU A 14 4.18 3.51 18.94
N LYS A 15 5.47 3.42 18.60
CA LYS A 15 6.54 4.07 19.37
C LYS A 15 6.93 5.43 18.83
N GLN A 16 6.57 5.76 17.58
CA GLN A 16 6.97 7.01 16.94
C GLN A 16 5.76 7.81 16.47
N LEU A 17 4.88 7.21 15.67
CA LEU A 17 3.76 7.94 15.07
C LEU A 17 2.74 8.39 16.12
N LEU A 18 2.16 7.47 16.89
CA LEU A 18 1.08 7.81 17.83
C LEU A 18 1.51 8.83 18.89
N PRO A 19 2.68 8.68 19.56
CA PRO A 19 3.19 9.71 20.47
C PRO A 19 3.42 11.05 19.76
N GLY A 20 3.95 11.02 18.53
CA GLY A 20 4.14 12.22 17.72
C GLY A 20 2.83 12.95 17.42
N ILE A 21 1.72 12.23 17.20
CA ILE A 21 0.40 12.84 16.99
C ILE A 21 -0.06 13.57 18.26
N ASP A 22 0.18 13.02 19.45
CA ASP A 22 -0.19 13.66 20.73
C ASP A 22 0.57 14.98 20.92
N GLU A 23 1.83 15.05 20.48
CA GLU A 23 2.61 16.28 20.49
C GLU A 23 2.12 17.30 19.46
N LEU A 24 1.72 16.86 18.26
CA LEU A 24 1.19 17.76 17.22
C LEU A 24 -0.05 18.52 17.67
N GLU A 25 -0.87 17.93 18.54
CA GLU A 25 -2.09 18.58 19.03
C GLU A 25 -1.79 19.82 19.88
N LYS A 26 -0.60 19.87 20.51
CA LYS A 26 -0.10 20.98 21.34
C LYS A 26 0.42 22.17 20.53
N LEU A 27 0.61 22.00 19.21
CA LEU A 27 1.12 23.06 18.33
C LEU A 27 0.06 24.10 17.96
N SER A 28 0.52 25.32 17.67
CA SER A 28 -0.31 26.40 17.13
C SER A 28 -0.89 26.05 15.75
N ASP A 29 -2.04 26.63 15.42
CA ASP A 29 -2.92 26.15 14.35
C ASP A 29 -2.31 26.20 12.93
N GLY A 30 -1.46 27.18 12.66
CA GLY A 30 -0.75 27.32 11.38
C GLY A 30 0.33 26.24 11.20
N ASN A 31 1.24 26.13 12.17
CA ASN A 31 2.32 25.14 12.16
C ASN A 31 1.78 23.71 12.17
N ARG A 32 0.73 23.46 12.97
CA ARG A 32 0.07 22.17 13.08
C ARG A 32 -0.44 21.65 11.73
N LYS A 33 -1.09 22.48 10.92
CA LYS A 33 -1.63 22.06 9.61
C LYS A 33 -0.55 21.63 8.63
N HIS A 34 0.59 22.32 8.62
CA HIS A 34 1.72 21.96 7.78
C HIS A 34 2.33 20.62 8.23
N VAL A 35 2.62 20.50 9.53
CA VAL A 35 3.24 19.28 10.07
C VAL A 35 2.30 18.08 9.97
N GLN A 36 0.99 18.25 10.15
CA GLN A 36 -0.01 17.19 9.91
C GLN A 36 0.09 16.60 8.50
N LYS A 37 0.28 17.43 7.47
CA LYS A 37 0.47 16.95 6.09
C LYS A 37 1.77 16.16 5.94
N LEU A 38 2.86 16.63 6.53
CA LEU A 38 4.15 15.91 6.51
C LEU A 38 4.06 14.55 7.19
N VAL A 39 3.44 14.50 8.37
CA VAL A 39 3.26 13.27 9.13
C VAL A 39 2.36 12.29 8.40
N TYR A 40 1.25 12.77 7.81
CA TYR A 40 0.39 11.95 6.97
C TYR A 40 1.12 11.39 5.74
N THR A 41 1.83 12.22 5.00
CA THR A 41 2.61 11.78 3.83
C THR A 41 3.65 10.75 4.24
N ASN A 42 4.37 10.97 5.34
CA ASN A 42 5.38 10.03 5.83
C ASN A 42 4.77 8.68 6.22
N LEU A 43 3.63 8.68 6.90
CA LEU A 43 2.90 7.46 7.25
C LEU A 43 2.54 6.64 6.00
N VAL A 44 1.90 7.30 5.03
CA VAL A 44 1.46 6.64 3.79
C VAL A 44 2.65 6.14 2.96
N ASP A 45 3.73 6.93 2.88
CA ASP A 45 4.95 6.55 2.15
C ASP A 45 5.66 5.34 2.77
N ARG A 46 5.72 5.29 4.10
CA ARG A 46 6.29 4.14 4.81
C ARG A 46 5.46 2.89 4.58
N PHE A 47 4.13 3.00 4.52
CA PHE A 47 3.26 1.88 4.22
C PHE A 47 3.39 1.42 2.76
N ASP A 48 3.44 2.34 1.79
CA ASP A 48 3.66 1.98 0.38
C ASP A 48 5.02 1.28 0.18
N ASN A 49 6.08 1.81 0.80
CA ASN A 49 7.39 1.17 0.78
C ASN A 49 7.38 -0.19 1.51
N LEU A 50 6.63 -0.35 2.61
CA LEU A 50 6.45 -1.65 3.25
C LEU A 50 5.88 -2.66 2.25
N VAL A 51 4.80 -2.31 1.54
CA VAL A 51 4.17 -3.17 0.52
C VAL A 51 5.18 -3.55 -0.56
N ASP A 52 5.91 -2.56 -1.11
CA ASP A 52 6.90 -2.82 -2.15
C ASP A 52 8.01 -3.77 -1.66
N LYS A 53 8.52 -3.55 -0.45
CA LYS A 53 9.57 -4.40 0.12
C LYS A 53 9.07 -5.80 0.42
N LEU A 54 7.86 -5.96 0.96
CA LEU A 54 7.29 -7.29 1.20
C LEU A 54 7.09 -8.07 -0.10
N ILE A 55 6.68 -7.42 -1.19
CA ILE A 55 6.58 -8.07 -2.51
C ILE A 55 7.96 -8.57 -2.97
N LEU A 56 9.02 -7.78 -2.79
CA LEU A 56 10.37 -8.17 -3.21
C LEU A 56 11.00 -9.23 -2.31
N ASP A 57 10.83 -9.11 -0.99
CA ASP A 57 11.35 -10.08 -0.01
C ASP A 57 10.69 -11.45 -0.17
N ASN A 58 9.46 -11.48 -0.71
CA ASN A 58 8.68 -12.69 -0.94
C ASN A 58 8.62 -13.07 -2.42
N CYS A 59 9.57 -12.61 -3.25
CA CYS A 59 9.55 -12.79 -4.71
C CYS A 59 9.50 -14.24 -5.21
N ARG A 60 9.78 -15.22 -4.34
CA ARG A 60 9.73 -16.66 -4.64
C ARG A 60 8.35 -17.28 -4.49
N GLU A 61 7.40 -16.57 -3.86
CA GLU A 61 6.03 -17.08 -3.71
C GLU A 61 5.39 -17.27 -5.10
N GLU A 62 4.73 -18.41 -5.33
CA GLU A 62 4.28 -18.86 -6.65
C GLU A 62 3.43 -17.81 -7.38
N GLN A 63 2.50 -17.17 -6.66
CA GLN A 63 1.65 -16.13 -7.23
C GLN A 63 2.46 -14.92 -7.73
N LEU A 64 3.57 -14.56 -7.06
CA LEU A 64 4.45 -13.47 -7.48
C LEU A 64 5.35 -13.89 -8.64
N VAL A 65 5.85 -15.13 -8.63
CA VAL A 65 6.59 -15.69 -9.78
C VAL A 65 5.72 -15.68 -11.02
N SER A 66 4.47 -16.13 -10.92
CA SER A 66 3.49 -16.07 -12.02
C SER A 66 3.32 -14.64 -12.54
N LYS A 67 3.13 -13.65 -11.66
CA LYS A 67 3.04 -12.23 -12.04
C LYS A 67 4.33 -11.63 -12.61
N ALA A 68 5.49 -12.14 -12.21
CA ALA A 68 6.78 -11.69 -12.73
C ALA A 68 6.99 -12.15 -14.18
N PHE A 69 6.41 -13.30 -14.55
CA PHE A 69 6.55 -13.90 -15.87
C PHE A 69 5.27 -13.86 -16.73
N ASP A 70 4.20 -13.23 -16.25
CA ASP A 70 2.96 -13.05 -17.01
C ASP A 70 3.25 -12.40 -18.37
N GLY A 71 2.82 -13.05 -19.46
CA GLY A 71 3.09 -12.65 -20.83
C GLY A 71 4.51 -12.92 -21.37
N ASN A 72 5.37 -13.67 -20.66
CA ASN A 72 6.61 -14.20 -21.26
C ASN A 72 6.33 -15.50 -22.02
N ASP A 73 6.04 -15.37 -23.31
CA ASP A 73 5.93 -16.52 -24.23
C ASP A 73 7.29 -16.95 -24.82
N LYS A 74 8.40 -16.37 -24.32
CA LYS A 74 9.72 -16.67 -24.85
C LYS A 74 10.18 -18.05 -24.36
N PRO A 75 10.48 -19.00 -25.27
CA PRO A 75 11.05 -20.28 -24.88
C PRO A 75 12.40 -20.07 -24.20
N VAL A 76 12.63 -20.76 -23.08
CA VAL A 76 13.92 -20.79 -22.39
C VAL A 76 14.85 -21.70 -23.17
N THR A 77 15.99 -21.17 -23.63
CA THR A 77 16.98 -22.00 -24.34
C THR A 77 17.90 -22.72 -23.35
N GLU A 78 18.43 -23.87 -23.76
CA GLU A 78 19.44 -24.59 -22.98
C GLU A 78 20.69 -23.74 -22.72
N SER A 79 21.06 -22.87 -23.67
CA SER A 79 22.14 -21.89 -23.48
C SER A 79 21.86 -20.90 -22.36
N ASP A 80 20.60 -20.47 -22.17
CA ASP A 80 20.22 -19.57 -21.09
C ASP A 80 20.33 -20.25 -19.72
N LEU A 81 19.97 -21.53 -19.65
CA LEU A 81 20.13 -22.35 -18.45
C LEU A 81 21.61 -22.57 -18.11
N ILE A 82 22.43 -22.94 -19.10
CA ILE A 82 23.87 -23.14 -18.91
C ILE A 82 24.55 -21.83 -18.49
N LYS A 83 24.21 -20.69 -19.11
CA LYS A 83 24.73 -19.37 -18.68
C LYS A 83 24.31 -19.01 -17.26
N LEU A 84 23.13 -19.41 -16.82
CA LEU A 84 22.68 -19.20 -15.44
C LEU A 84 23.51 -20.05 -14.47
N LEU A 85 23.74 -21.33 -14.80
CA LEU A 85 24.49 -22.28 -13.98
C LEU A 85 25.99 -21.98 -13.90
N LEU A 86 26.59 -21.47 -14.98
CA LEU A 86 28.01 -21.16 -15.05
C LEU A 86 28.40 -19.84 -14.36
N ASN A 87 27.47 -18.88 -14.24
CA ASN A 87 27.78 -17.52 -13.77
C ASN A 87 27.57 -17.30 -12.27
N SER A 88 27.17 -18.30 -11.49
CA SER A 88 26.79 -18.06 -10.10
C SER A 88 27.49 -19.00 -9.12
N ALA A 89 28.38 -18.45 -8.29
CA ALA A 89 28.77 -19.08 -7.03
C ALA A 89 27.58 -19.18 -6.05
N ASP A 90 26.54 -18.37 -6.26
CA ASP A 90 25.25 -18.42 -5.57
C ASP A 90 24.09 -18.23 -6.56
N LEU A 91 23.60 -19.36 -7.09
CA LEU A 91 22.51 -19.41 -8.07
C LEU A 91 21.21 -18.81 -7.53
N GLN A 92 20.97 -18.94 -6.23
CA GLN A 92 19.74 -18.48 -5.60
C GLN A 92 19.67 -16.96 -5.56
N SER A 93 20.77 -16.30 -5.19
CA SER A 93 20.86 -14.83 -5.22
C SER A 93 20.69 -14.26 -6.63
N ALA A 94 21.25 -14.93 -7.65
CA ALA A 94 21.08 -14.53 -9.04
C ALA A 94 19.62 -14.65 -9.52
N LEU A 95 18.92 -15.73 -9.12
CA LEU A 95 17.50 -15.93 -9.41
C LEU A 95 16.63 -14.89 -8.71
N ASP A 96 16.87 -14.62 -7.42
CA ASP A 96 16.15 -13.61 -6.65
C ASP A 96 16.28 -12.23 -7.27
N THR A 97 17.49 -11.86 -7.68
CA THR A 97 17.73 -10.57 -8.35
C THR A 97 16.90 -10.45 -9.61
N ARG A 98 16.88 -11.50 -10.46
CA ARG A 98 16.06 -11.51 -11.69
C ARG A 98 14.56 -11.45 -11.39
N LEU A 99 14.08 -12.20 -10.41
CA LEU A 99 12.68 -12.18 -10.00
C LEU A 99 12.27 -10.79 -9.50
N GLN A 100 13.08 -10.21 -8.60
CA GLN A 100 12.85 -8.87 -8.08
C GLN A 100 12.85 -7.82 -9.19
N ASP A 101 13.76 -7.90 -10.15
CA ASP A 101 13.80 -6.99 -11.30
C ASP A 101 12.53 -7.10 -12.15
N LYS A 102 12.03 -8.31 -12.38
CA LYS A 102 10.76 -8.50 -13.09
C LYS A 102 9.59 -7.95 -12.30
N LEU A 103 9.51 -8.21 -11.00
CA LEU A 103 8.47 -7.66 -10.13
C LEU A 103 8.51 -6.12 -10.05
N ARG A 104 9.70 -5.51 -10.05
CA ARG A 104 9.87 -4.05 -10.14
C ARG A 104 9.25 -3.49 -11.41
N LEU A 105 9.34 -4.22 -12.52
CA LEU A 105 8.82 -3.79 -13.83
C LEU A 105 7.35 -4.13 -14.03
N SER A 106 6.83 -5.20 -13.41
CA SER A 106 5.45 -5.66 -13.60
C SER A 106 4.51 -5.25 -12.47
N VAL A 107 4.81 -5.61 -11.22
CA VAL A 107 3.93 -5.41 -10.06
C VAL A 107 4.14 -4.05 -9.42
N LEU A 108 5.38 -3.63 -9.16
CA LEU A 108 5.65 -2.38 -8.41
C LEU A 108 5.35 -1.11 -9.21
N ARG A 109 5.22 -1.20 -10.53
CA ARG A 109 4.73 -0.09 -11.38
C ARG A 109 3.22 0.11 -11.31
N GLN A 110 2.50 -0.85 -10.74
CA GLN A 110 1.05 -0.78 -10.66
C GLN A 110 0.60 0.19 -9.57
N ARG A 111 -0.66 0.58 -9.65
CA ARG A 111 -1.33 1.40 -8.65
C ARG A 111 -1.29 0.72 -7.27
N HIS A 112 -1.22 1.52 -6.21
CA HIS A 112 -1.08 1.06 -4.82
C HIS A 112 -2.08 -0.04 -4.43
N SER A 113 -3.36 0.10 -4.79
CA SER A 113 -4.37 -0.95 -4.55
C SER A 113 -4.00 -2.31 -5.13
N ARG A 114 -3.45 -2.36 -6.35
CA ARG A 114 -3.08 -3.62 -7.01
C ARG A 114 -1.85 -4.27 -6.38
N LYS A 115 -0.88 -3.43 -5.95
CA LYS A 115 0.28 -3.90 -5.17
C LYS A 115 -0.18 -4.54 -3.87
N LEU A 116 -1.04 -3.84 -3.13
CA LEU A 116 -1.60 -4.34 -1.87
C LEU A 116 -2.46 -5.59 -2.07
N SER A 117 -3.33 -5.63 -3.08
CA SER A 117 -4.14 -6.80 -3.42
C SER A 117 -3.27 -8.03 -3.73
N SER A 118 -2.14 -7.81 -4.43
CA SER A 118 -1.17 -8.86 -4.71
C SER A 118 -0.50 -9.40 -3.46
N LEU A 119 -0.17 -8.54 -2.51
CA LEU A 119 0.45 -8.93 -1.24
C LEU A 119 -0.54 -9.63 -0.29
N LEU A 120 -1.78 -9.13 -0.19
CA LEU A 120 -2.82 -9.73 0.64
C LEU A 120 -3.22 -11.12 0.14
N GLY A 121 -3.16 -11.36 -1.18
CA GLY A 121 -3.38 -12.69 -1.77
C GLY A 121 -2.33 -13.74 -1.37
N LEU A 122 -1.19 -13.33 -0.82
CA LEU A 122 -0.15 -14.24 -0.30
C LEU A 122 -0.35 -14.61 1.17
N SER A 123 -1.11 -13.83 1.92
CA SER A 123 -1.12 -13.85 3.39
C SER A 123 -2.50 -13.99 4.00
N SER A 124 -3.58 -13.80 3.24
CA SER A 124 -4.92 -13.78 3.79
C SER A 124 -5.92 -14.53 2.89
N ASP A 125 -6.71 -15.39 3.52
CA ASP A 125 -7.75 -16.19 2.85
C ASP A 125 -9.10 -15.48 2.76
N ILE A 126 -9.24 -14.28 3.34
CA ILE A 126 -10.53 -13.59 3.39
C ILE A 126 -11.04 -13.20 1.99
N GLY A 127 -10.15 -13.12 1.00
CA GLY A 127 -10.49 -12.84 -0.40
C GLY A 127 -11.19 -11.49 -0.64
N GLU A 128 -11.49 -11.18 -1.91
CA GLU A 128 -12.28 -10.00 -2.33
C GLU A 128 -11.81 -8.64 -1.75
N PHE A 129 -10.50 -8.44 -1.60
CA PHE A 129 -9.92 -7.24 -0.97
C PHE A 129 -10.31 -5.91 -1.63
N ASP A 130 -10.62 -5.94 -2.93
CA ASP A 130 -10.98 -4.78 -3.73
C ASP A 130 -12.49 -4.49 -3.75
N LYS A 131 -13.34 -5.47 -3.48
CA LYS A 131 -14.79 -5.41 -3.73
C LYS A 131 -15.63 -5.39 -2.46
N LYS A 132 -15.36 -6.29 -1.52
CA LYS A 132 -16.21 -6.45 -0.34
C LYS A 132 -15.99 -5.28 0.63
N PRO A 133 -17.05 -4.57 1.05
CA PRO A 133 -16.93 -3.50 2.03
C PRO A 133 -16.61 -4.10 3.40
N ARG A 134 -15.47 -3.72 3.96
CA ARG A 134 -14.91 -4.23 5.23
C ARG A 134 -14.33 -3.14 6.12
N VAL A 135 -13.93 -2.01 5.52
CA VAL A 135 -13.32 -0.90 6.24
C VAL A 135 -14.41 0.03 6.75
N ASN A 136 -14.37 0.37 8.03
CA ASN A 136 -15.14 1.47 8.61
C ASN A 136 -14.28 2.75 8.55
N PRO A 137 -14.58 3.73 7.67
CA PRO A 137 -13.73 4.91 7.56
C PRO A 137 -13.74 5.83 8.77
N SER A 138 -14.72 5.69 9.66
CA SER A 138 -14.86 6.49 10.88
C SER A 138 -13.98 5.99 12.02
N THR A 139 -13.57 4.71 12.00
CA THR A 139 -12.68 4.11 13.01
C THR A 139 -11.35 3.63 12.43
N GLY A 140 -11.28 3.42 11.11
CA GLY A 140 -10.14 2.82 10.42
C GLY A 140 -10.10 1.29 10.53
N GLU A 141 -11.02 0.68 11.27
CA GLU A 141 -11.02 -0.76 11.52
C GLU A 141 -11.44 -1.57 10.29
N ILE A 142 -10.96 -2.81 10.22
CA ILE A 142 -11.36 -3.80 9.22
C ILE A 142 -12.20 -4.86 9.92
N ALA A 143 -13.44 -5.02 9.46
CA ALA A 143 -14.38 -6.05 9.90
C ALA A 143 -14.64 -7.06 8.78
N GLU A 144 -15.31 -8.17 9.10
CA GLU A 144 -15.69 -9.19 8.09
C GLU A 144 -16.60 -8.64 6.99
N SER A 145 -17.47 -7.69 7.38
CA SER A 145 -18.32 -6.91 6.49
C SER A 145 -18.67 -5.56 7.12
N PHE A 146 -18.92 -4.56 6.29
CA PHE A 146 -19.32 -3.23 6.71
C PHE A 146 -20.47 -2.70 5.86
N LYS A 147 -21.50 -2.14 6.50
CA LYS A 147 -22.60 -1.47 5.79
C LYS A 147 -22.15 -0.07 5.39
N ILE A 148 -22.08 0.20 4.09
CA ILE A 148 -21.63 1.50 3.56
C ILE A 148 -22.54 2.63 4.08
N GLN A 149 -21.93 3.59 4.77
CA GLN A 149 -22.61 4.81 5.26
C GLN A 149 -22.18 6.05 4.47
N ILE A 150 -20.93 6.10 3.99
CA ILE A 150 -20.33 7.27 3.34
C ILE A 150 -20.01 6.96 1.88
N LYS A 151 -20.70 7.56 0.91
CA LYS A 151 -20.47 7.25 -0.52
C LYS A 151 -19.31 8.01 -1.18
N THR A 152 -18.53 8.76 -0.41
CA THR A 152 -17.43 9.62 -0.92
C THR A 152 -16.03 9.05 -0.72
N MET A 153 -15.93 7.83 -0.18
CA MET A 153 -14.69 7.09 -0.01
C MET A 153 -14.94 5.58 -0.17
N PRO A 154 -13.96 4.80 -0.67
CA PRO A 154 -14.09 3.35 -0.76
C PRO A 154 -14.13 2.69 0.62
N HIS A 155 -14.78 1.52 0.69
CA HIS A 155 -14.94 0.73 1.92
C HIS A 155 -14.31 -0.66 1.82
N SER A 156 -13.76 -1.03 0.67
CA SER A 156 -12.95 -2.24 0.54
C SER A 156 -11.54 -1.98 1.08
N ILE A 157 -10.81 -3.04 1.44
CA ILE A 157 -9.48 -2.93 2.02
C ILE A 157 -8.56 -2.20 1.04
N CYS A 158 -8.39 -2.72 -0.18
CA CYS A 158 -7.51 -2.11 -1.17
C CYS A 158 -8.00 -0.75 -1.66
N GLY A 159 -9.31 -0.54 -1.76
CA GLY A 159 -9.87 0.75 -2.16
C GLY A 159 -9.61 1.85 -1.14
N TYR A 160 -9.72 1.54 0.16
CA TYR A 160 -9.45 2.53 1.20
C TYR A 160 -7.96 2.90 1.25
N ALA A 161 -7.05 1.92 1.14
CA ALA A 161 -5.61 2.18 1.01
C ALA A 161 -5.29 3.09 -0.18
N ASP A 162 -5.89 2.81 -1.33
CA ASP A 162 -5.67 3.59 -2.56
C ASP A 162 -6.23 5.02 -2.45
N TRP A 163 -7.35 5.20 -1.76
CA TRP A 163 -7.87 6.52 -1.42
C TRP A 163 -6.94 7.30 -0.48
N LEU A 164 -6.36 6.64 0.54
CA LEU A 164 -5.35 7.24 1.41
C LEU A 164 -4.10 7.66 0.62
N TYR A 165 -3.65 6.79 -0.31
CA TYR A 165 -2.53 7.06 -1.20
C TYR A 165 -2.80 8.24 -2.15
N SER A 166 -3.99 8.33 -2.74
CA SER A 166 -4.37 9.48 -3.58
C SER A 166 -4.42 10.80 -2.81
N ARG A 167 -4.81 10.80 -1.52
CA ARG A 167 -4.68 12.01 -0.67
C ARG A 167 -3.21 12.40 -0.48
N ARG A 168 -2.32 11.43 -0.31
CA ARG A 168 -0.87 11.67 -0.24
C ARG A 168 -0.38 12.29 -1.55
N ASN A 169 -0.74 11.71 -2.70
CA ASN A 169 -0.32 12.23 -4.01
C ASN A 169 -0.77 13.67 -4.22
N ALA A 170 -2.01 13.99 -3.84
CA ALA A 170 -2.53 15.35 -3.88
C ALA A 170 -1.72 16.33 -3.01
N ILE A 171 -1.24 15.93 -1.83
CA ILE A 171 -0.39 16.78 -1.00
C ILE A 171 0.97 17.02 -1.66
N VAL A 172 1.60 15.96 -2.16
CA VAL A 172 2.97 15.99 -2.70
C VAL A 172 3.03 16.67 -4.06
N HIS A 173 2.06 16.41 -4.94
CA HIS A 173 2.07 16.87 -6.33
C HIS A 173 1.08 18.02 -6.60
N GLY A 174 0.12 18.27 -5.70
CA GLY A 174 -0.90 19.32 -5.85
C GLY A 174 -0.47 20.70 -5.34
N ALA A 175 0.83 21.03 -5.36
CA ALA A 175 1.37 22.31 -4.90
C ALA A 175 0.92 22.71 -3.48
N GLY A 176 0.76 21.73 -2.58
CA GLY A 176 0.33 21.93 -1.20
C GLY A 176 -1.18 22.19 -1.00
N VAL A 177 -1.96 22.27 -2.09
CA VAL A 177 -3.42 22.41 -2.05
C VAL A 177 -4.03 21.02 -1.87
N SER A 178 -4.89 20.85 -0.86
CA SER A 178 -5.52 19.56 -0.54
C SER A 178 -6.69 19.25 -1.49
N VAL A 179 -6.38 19.14 -2.79
CA VAL A 179 -7.29 18.85 -3.90
C VAL A 179 -6.83 17.56 -4.57
N PHE A 180 -7.75 16.61 -4.77
CA PHE A 180 -7.39 15.37 -5.47
C PHE A 180 -6.97 15.63 -6.92
N LEU A 181 -5.94 14.91 -7.38
CA LEU A 181 -5.54 14.90 -8.78
C LEU A 181 -6.65 14.30 -9.63
N GLU A 182 -6.88 14.85 -10.84
CA GLU A 182 -8.01 14.42 -11.67
C GLU A 182 -7.91 12.95 -12.07
N ASN A 183 -6.70 12.50 -12.42
CA ASN A 183 -6.47 11.09 -12.72
C ASN A 183 -6.84 10.18 -11.54
N ASP A 184 -6.47 10.55 -10.31
CA ASP A 184 -6.82 9.77 -9.12
C ASP A 184 -8.32 9.69 -8.90
N LYS A 185 -9.05 10.80 -9.09
CA LYS A 185 -10.52 10.83 -8.99
C LYS A 185 -11.17 9.88 -10.00
N VAL A 186 -10.72 9.95 -11.26
CA VAL A 186 -11.23 9.10 -12.35
C VAL A 186 -10.98 7.63 -12.05
N GLN A 187 -9.77 7.28 -11.58
CA GLN A 187 -9.44 5.88 -11.26
C GLN A 187 -10.22 5.37 -10.06
N ILE A 188 -10.35 6.13 -8.98
CA ILE A 188 -11.13 5.72 -7.80
C ILE A 188 -12.60 5.53 -8.16
N LYS A 189 -13.17 6.45 -8.94
CA LYS A 189 -14.55 6.30 -9.43
C LYS A 189 -14.73 5.05 -10.28
N LYS A 190 -13.81 4.82 -11.22
CA LYS A 190 -13.84 3.65 -12.11
C LYS A 190 -13.71 2.32 -11.36
N LEU A 191 -12.80 2.24 -10.39
CA LEU A 191 -12.47 0.98 -9.70
C LEU A 191 -13.43 0.65 -8.56
N TYR A 192 -13.93 1.67 -7.84
CA TYR A 192 -14.67 1.49 -6.60
C TYR A 192 -16.07 2.09 -6.60
N ASN A 193 -16.50 2.69 -7.72
CA ASN A 193 -17.81 3.35 -7.86
C ASN A 193 -18.08 4.41 -6.79
N VAL A 194 -17.07 5.23 -6.51
CA VAL A 194 -17.10 6.27 -5.47
C VAL A 194 -16.80 7.65 -6.07
N ASP A 195 -17.66 8.62 -5.77
CA ASP A 195 -17.43 10.03 -6.10
C ASP A 195 -16.67 10.72 -4.96
N THR A 196 -15.35 10.78 -5.08
CA THR A 196 -14.50 11.47 -4.10
C THR A 196 -14.78 12.97 -4.09
N LYS A 197 -14.80 13.59 -2.90
CA LYS A 197 -14.86 15.04 -2.75
C LYS A 197 -13.69 15.71 -3.50
N LYS A 198 -13.91 16.92 -4.03
CA LYS A 198 -12.86 17.69 -4.72
C LYS A 198 -11.69 18.01 -3.77
N THR A 199 -12.00 18.40 -2.55
CA THR A 199 -11.03 18.80 -1.53
C THR A 199 -11.10 17.89 -0.30
N PHE A 200 -10.02 17.86 0.47
CA PHE A 200 -9.94 17.16 1.74
C PHE A 200 -9.12 17.95 2.75
N LYS A 201 -9.18 17.56 4.01
CA LYS A 201 -8.33 18.07 5.08
C LYS A 201 -7.55 16.90 5.68
N ILE A 202 -6.33 17.15 6.15
CA ILE A 202 -5.61 16.23 7.03
C ILE A 202 -5.74 16.77 8.45
N SER A 203 -6.37 16.01 9.33
CA SER A 203 -6.47 16.26 10.77
C SER A 203 -5.66 15.23 11.54
N THR A 204 -5.36 15.46 12.82
CA THR A 204 -4.77 14.42 13.69
C THR A 204 -5.65 13.17 13.72
N SER A 205 -6.98 13.33 13.78
CA SER A 205 -7.92 12.22 13.66
C SER A 205 -7.77 11.45 12.33
N SER A 206 -7.56 12.13 11.20
CA SER A 206 -7.32 11.45 9.92
C SER A 206 -6.06 10.58 9.95
N ILE A 207 -5.01 11.04 10.63
CA ILE A 207 -3.74 10.30 10.75
C ILE A 207 -3.94 9.09 11.67
N ARG A 208 -4.66 9.24 12.79
CA ARG A 208 -4.98 8.12 13.69
C ARG A 208 -5.80 7.05 12.98
N LEU A 209 -6.83 7.45 12.23
CA LEU A 209 -7.65 6.51 11.45
C LEU A 209 -6.84 5.75 10.39
N ALA A 210 -5.95 6.44 9.68
CA ALA A 210 -5.03 5.80 8.74
C ALA A 210 -4.07 4.83 9.46
N SER A 211 -3.57 5.20 10.64
CA SER A 211 -2.72 4.34 11.47
C SER A 211 -3.47 3.08 11.93
N THR A 212 -4.71 3.21 12.43
CA THR A 212 -5.55 2.08 12.82
C THR A 212 -5.79 1.15 11.64
N TYR A 213 -6.11 1.71 10.48
CA TYR A 213 -6.28 0.96 9.25
C TYR A 213 -5.00 0.20 8.85
N TYR A 214 -3.86 0.88 8.78
CA TYR A 214 -2.61 0.23 8.39
C TYR A 214 -2.16 -0.82 9.41
N ARG A 215 -2.45 -0.64 10.71
CA ARG A 215 -2.26 -1.68 11.72
C ARG A 215 -3.13 -2.91 11.41
N ALA A 216 -4.42 -2.71 11.19
CA ALA A 216 -5.33 -3.81 10.87
C ALA A 216 -4.90 -4.55 9.58
N VAL A 217 -4.43 -3.84 8.56
CA VAL A 217 -3.86 -4.47 7.36
C VAL A 217 -2.60 -5.27 7.69
N CYS A 218 -1.71 -4.75 8.54
CA CYS A 218 -0.53 -5.48 9.00
C CYS A 218 -0.90 -6.78 9.73
N ASP A 219 -1.95 -6.75 10.54
CA ASP A 219 -2.38 -7.93 11.29
C ASP A 219 -3.08 -8.97 10.39
N LEU A 220 -3.68 -8.56 9.27
CA LEU A 220 -4.15 -9.49 8.23
C LEU A 220 -3.01 -10.16 7.44
N MET A 221 -1.81 -9.60 7.48
CA MET A 221 -0.64 -10.07 6.74
C MET A 221 0.33 -10.90 7.62
N LYS A 222 0.07 -11.04 8.92
CA LYS A 222 0.89 -11.86 9.83
C LYS A 222 0.36 -13.27 9.93
#